data_AF-A0A832QYQ8-F1
#
_entry.id   AF-A0A832QYQ8-F1
#
_cell.length_a   1.000
_cell.length_b   1.000
_cell.length_c   1.000
_cell.angle_alpha   90.00
_cell.angle_beta   90.00
_cell.angle_gamma   90.00
#
_symmetry.space_group_name_H-M   'P 1'
#
loop_
_entity.id
_entity.type
_entity.pdbx_description
1 polymer ?
#
loop_
_entity_poly.entity_id
_entity_poly.type
_entity_poly.pdbx_seq_one_letter_code
_entity_poly.pdbx_strand_id
1 'polypeptide(L)'
;GDPCTVSRCVPTEGCIYDQIEGTHTCGQGECFREVPICIDGVPNECIPGEPENEVCDGLDNDCNGVIDNGNPGGGEYCDSDLEGPCKPGTTACINGKVECLPDILPDLEICDGIDNDCDGEVDNNTIDAGKPCRVPGKLGVCTTGKLMCINAMLECIQTVFPTAEVCDGLDNNCNGEVDEGDPESGLPCDTKLKGVCAEGLTACSGGKLGCTQVIFPTTEICDGLDNDCDGVTDPPNTNGCTNYFKDADGDGFGVAGDSMCLCAPSHPYTTTKVGDCCDSDAAVNPETTGWFTTPNACGNFDYDCNTKLDRQHTGAGSCRFFDWPLNFCERTEGWVGGEPECGKTGKWLTGCNLGFLTCSETTIERVQGCR
;
A
#
# COMPACT_ATOMS: atom_id res chain seq x y z
N GLY A 1 -36.59 -93.14 55.56
CA GLY A 1 -35.56 -92.53 56.41
C GLY A 1 -36.24 -91.43 57.18
N ASP A 2 -35.88 -91.28 58.44
CA ASP A 2 -36.21 -90.07 59.18
C ASP A 2 -35.58 -88.87 58.44
N PRO A 3 -36.37 -87.84 58.09
CA PRO A 3 -35.89 -86.70 57.31
C PRO A 3 -34.80 -85.88 58.01
N CYS A 4 -34.53 -86.13 59.29
CA CYS A 4 -33.54 -85.42 60.10
C CYS A 4 -32.30 -86.25 60.46
N THR A 5 -32.20 -87.49 59.99
CA THR A 5 -31.03 -88.34 60.26
C THR A 5 -30.50 -89.03 59.01
N VAL A 6 -29.19 -88.97 58.82
CA VAL A 6 -28.51 -89.78 57.81
C VAL A 6 -28.16 -91.11 58.46
N SER A 7 -28.83 -92.17 58.03
CA SER A 7 -28.53 -93.52 58.52
C SER A 7 -27.30 -94.06 57.80
N ARG A 8 -26.19 -94.28 58.52
CA ARG A 8 -25.08 -95.10 58.04
C ARG A 8 -24.92 -96.33 58.92
N CYS A 9 -24.88 -97.51 58.30
CA CYS A 9 -24.71 -98.75 59.05
C CYS A 9 -23.25 -99.19 59.01
N VAL A 10 -22.63 -99.21 60.19
CA VAL A 10 -21.28 -99.73 60.38
C VAL A 10 -21.42 -101.18 60.85
N PRO A 11 -20.85 -102.17 60.14
CA PRO A 11 -21.10 -103.59 60.42
C PRO A 11 -20.84 -104.04 61.86
N THR A 12 -19.97 -103.34 62.60
CA THR A 12 -19.57 -103.66 63.98
C THR A 12 -20.31 -102.87 65.05
N GLU A 13 -20.88 -101.71 64.72
CA GLU A 13 -21.52 -100.80 65.71
C GLU A 13 -23.03 -100.68 65.52
N GLY A 14 -23.58 -101.32 64.49
CA GLY A 14 -24.99 -101.19 64.13
C GLY A 14 -25.25 -99.95 63.26
N CYS A 15 -26.52 -99.60 63.08
CA CYS A 15 -26.89 -98.40 62.33
C CYS A 15 -26.74 -97.16 63.21
N ILE A 16 -25.85 -96.27 62.79
CA ILE A 16 -25.62 -94.96 63.39
C ILE A 16 -26.52 -93.96 62.67
N TYR A 17 -27.29 -93.21 63.44
CA TYR A 17 -28.17 -92.15 62.95
C TYR A 17 -27.50 -90.81 63.27
N ASP A 18 -26.73 -90.29 62.32
CA ASP A 18 -26.13 -88.96 62.47
C ASP A 18 -27.21 -87.91 62.18
N GLN A 19 -27.33 -86.90 63.05
CA GLN A 19 -28.21 -85.75 62.80
C GLN A 19 -27.75 -85.03 61.52
N ILE A 20 -28.68 -84.63 60.66
CA ILE A 20 -28.35 -83.79 59.51
C ILE A 20 -27.93 -82.41 60.04
N GLU A 21 -26.64 -82.11 59.95
CA GLU A 21 -26.11 -80.79 60.23
C GLU A 21 -26.15 -79.93 58.96
N GLY A 22 -26.73 -78.74 59.06
CA GLY A 22 -26.87 -77.81 57.95
C GLY A 22 -28.06 -76.89 58.15
N THR A 23 -28.09 -75.84 57.35
CA THR A 23 -29.16 -74.86 57.29
C THR A 23 -29.87 -74.96 55.95
N HIS A 24 -31.16 -74.60 55.94
CA HIS A 24 -31.84 -74.22 54.70
C HIS A 24 -32.25 -72.75 54.78
N THR A 25 -32.43 -72.15 53.63
CA THR A 25 -32.72 -70.73 53.50
C THR A 25 -34.07 -70.52 52.85
N CYS A 26 -34.80 -69.50 53.30
CA CYS A 26 -36.05 -69.07 52.71
C CYS A 26 -36.17 -67.54 52.77
N GLY A 27 -37.06 -66.97 51.97
CA GLY A 27 -37.19 -65.52 51.84
C GLY A 27 -36.13 -64.91 50.93
N GLN A 28 -36.32 -63.63 50.61
CA GLN A 28 -35.46 -62.79 49.78
C GLN A 28 -35.32 -61.42 50.48
N GLY A 29 -34.25 -60.68 50.18
CA GLY A 29 -34.02 -59.38 50.82
C GLY A 29 -33.92 -59.48 52.35
N GLU A 30 -34.55 -58.55 53.06
CA GLU A 30 -34.59 -58.52 54.53
C GLU A 30 -35.47 -59.62 55.14
N CYS A 31 -36.33 -60.26 54.33
CA CYS A 31 -37.09 -61.45 54.72
C CYS A 31 -36.25 -62.72 54.69
N PHE A 32 -34.98 -62.66 54.23
CA PHE A 32 -34.10 -63.81 54.23
C PHE A 32 -33.95 -64.38 55.64
N ARG A 33 -34.18 -65.68 55.78
CA ARG A 33 -33.98 -66.44 57.00
C ARG A 33 -33.14 -67.67 56.66
N GLU A 34 -32.12 -67.88 57.47
CA GLU A 34 -31.32 -69.10 57.47
C GLU A 34 -31.60 -69.82 58.79
N VAL A 35 -32.21 -71.00 58.70
CA VAL A 35 -32.58 -71.80 59.88
C VAL A 35 -32.01 -73.21 59.75
N PRO A 36 -31.70 -73.88 60.88
CA PRO A 36 -31.28 -75.28 60.85
C PRO A 36 -32.34 -76.14 60.17
N ILE A 37 -31.93 -77.14 59.39
CA ILE A 37 -32.84 -78.07 58.72
C ILE A 37 -33.69 -78.85 59.76
N CYS A 38 -33.10 -79.13 60.93
CA CYS A 38 -33.74 -79.84 62.03
C CYS A 38 -33.40 -79.20 63.38
N ILE A 39 -34.39 -79.13 64.27
CA ILE A 39 -34.22 -78.74 65.67
C ILE A 39 -34.71 -79.91 66.52
N ASP A 40 -33.84 -80.45 67.39
CA ASP A 40 -34.14 -81.58 68.28
C ASP A 40 -34.76 -82.80 67.58
N GLY A 41 -34.29 -83.10 66.35
CA GLY A 41 -34.75 -84.25 65.56
C GLY A 41 -36.11 -84.08 64.87
N VAL A 42 -36.68 -82.87 64.86
CA VAL A 42 -37.90 -82.53 64.11
C VAL A 42 -37.53 -81.61 62.94
N PRO A 43 -38.07 -81.84 61.72
CA PRO A 43 -37.89 -80.93 60.59
C PRO A 43 -38.34 -79.53 60.97
N ASN A 44 -37.45 -78.57 60.82
CA ASN A 44 -37.73 -77.19 61.15
C ASN A 44 -38.19 -76.46 59.88
N GLU A 45 -39.39 -75.89 59.91
CA GLU A 45 -39.91 -75.14 58.78
C GLU A 45 -39.23 -73.77 58.69
N CYS A 46 -38.76 -73.39 57.51
CA CYS A 46 -38.27 -72.04 57.27
C CYS A 46 -39.45 -71.15 56.86
N ILE A 47 -39.81 -70.21 57.73
CA ILE A 47 -40.81 -69.18 57.45
C ILE A 47 -40.04 -67.89 57.12
N PRO A 48 -40.19 -67.30 55.92
CA PRO A 48 -39.61 -66.01 55.59
C PRO A 48 -40.03 -64.93 56.60
N GLY A 49 -39.22 -63.88 56.74
CA GLY A 49 -39.65 -62.67 57.46
C GLY A 49 -40.94 -62.10 56.87
N GLU A 50 -41.72 -61.39 57.69
CA GLU A 50 -42.89 -60.65 57.18
C GLU A 50 -42.39 -59.48 56.31
N PRO A 51 -42.95 -59.27 55.11
CA PRO A 51 -42.57 -58.14 54.27
C PRO A 51 -43.05 -56.83 54.90
N GLU A 52 -42.17 -55.84 54.94
CA GLU A 52 -42.48 -54.49 55.40
C GLU A 52 -42.66 -53.55 54.19
N ASN A 53 -43.12 -52.32 54.42
CA ASN A 53 -43.15 -51.33 53.34
C ASN A 53 -41.71 -50.94 52.99
N GLU A 54 -41.45 -50.70 51.71
CA GLU A 54 -40.13 -50.22 51.28
C GLU A 54 -39.71 -48.93 51.99
N VAL A 55 -38.47 -48.94 52.46
CA VAL A 55 -37.75 -47.81 53.03
C VAL A 55 -36.53 -47.57 52.15
N CYS A 56 -36.20 -46.31 51.90
CA CYS A 56 -35.02 -45.99 51.10
C CYS A 56 -33.73 -46.18 51.91
N ASP A 57 -33.26 -47.42 51.98
CA ASP A 57 -32.08 -47.83 52.75
C ASP A 57 -31.14 -48.76 51.98
N GLY A 58 -31.45 -49.06 50.71
CA GLY A 58 -30.63 -49.90 49.85
C GLY A 58 -30.88 -51.39 50.08
N LEU A 59 -31.96 -51.73 50.80
CA LEU A 59 -32.38 -53.09 51.07
C LEU A 59 -33.72 -53.40 50.36
N ASP A 60 -34.11 -54.67 50.38
CA ASP A 60 -35.38 -55.17 49.80
C ASP A 60 -36.28 -55.54 50.99
N ASN A 61 -37.05 -54.55 51.46
CA ASN A 61 -37.81 -54.62 52.71
C ASN A 61 -39.17 -55.30 52.52
N ASP A 62 -39.76 -55.17 51.34
CA ASP A 62 -41.02 -55.82 50.96
C ASP A 62 -40.81 -57.21 50.34
N CYS A 63 -39.54 -57.57 50.12
CA CYS A 63 -39.07 -58.89 49.72
C CYS A 63 -39.62 -59.33 48.35
N ASN A 64 -39.89 -58.37 47.47
CA ASN A 64 -40.32 -58.58 46.09
C ASN A 64 -39.14 -58.86 45.15
N GLY A 65 -37.90 -58.70 45.64
CA GLY A 65 -36.67 -58.95 44.91
C GLY A 65 -36.09 -57.74 44.18
N VAL A 66 -36.64 -56.55 44.39
CA VAL A 66 -36.20 -55.28 43.83
C VAL A 66 -35.96 -54.31 44.97
N ILE A 67 -34.68 -54.01 45.20
CA ILE A 67 -34.23 -53.02 46.19
C ILE A 67 -34.90 -51.66 45.91
N ASP A 68 -35.41 -51.02 46.96
CA ASP A 68 -35.98 -49.67 46.97
C ASP A 68 -37.03 -49.42 45.86
N ASN A 69 -37.90 -50.39 45.56
CA ASN A 69 -38.87 -50.23 44.48
C ASN A 69 -39.95 -49.18 44.78
N GLY A 70 -40.40 -48.46 43.75
CA GLY A 70 -41.51 -47.52 43.87
C GLY A 70 -41.16 -46.17 44.52
N ASN A 71 -39.88 -45.80 44.57
CA ASN A 71 -39.40 -44.53 45.13
C ASN A 71 -39.80 -44.31 46.60
N PRO A 72 -39.44 -45.25 47.51
CA PRO A 72 -39.82 -45.15 48.92
C PRO A 72 -39.28 -43.86 49.55
N GLY A 73 -40.14 -43.12 50.25
CA GLY A 73 -39.79 -41.83 50.87
C GLY A 73 -39.54 -40.68 49.87
N GLY A 74 -39.72 -40.91 48.57
CA GLY A 74 -39.64 -39.89 47.52
C GLY A 74 -41.00 -39.29 47.14
N GLY A 75 -40.97 -38.20 46.37
CA GLY A 75 -42.15 -37.50 45.84
C GLY A 75 -42.57 -36.26 46.63
N GLU A 76 -41.83 -35.91 47.69
CA GLU A 76 -42.08 -34.72 48.49
C GLU A 76 -41.27 -33.52 47.98
N TYR A 77 -41.77 -32.31 48.24
CA TYR A 77 -41.03 -31.08 47.97
C TYR A 77 -39.75 -31.04 48.83
N CYS A 78 -38.65 -30.65 48.20
CA CYS A 78 -37.40 -30.37 48.88
C CYS A 78 -36.69 -29.16 48.24
N ASP A 79 -35.76 -28.57 48.99
CA ASP A 79 -34.81 -27.59 48.45
C ASP A 79 -33.49 -28.32 48.19
N SER A 80 -33.02 -28.30 46.94
CA SER A 80 -31.69 -28.77 46.57
C SER A 80 -30.61 -27.78 47.02
N ASP A 81 -29.34 -28.16 46.88
CA ASP A 81 -28.20 -27.28 47.15
C ASP A 81 -27.95 -26.26 46.02
N LEU A 82 -28.77 -26.25 44.97
CA LEU A 82 -28.71 -25.26 43.88
C LEU A 82 -29.42 -23.95 44.28
N GLU A 83 -29.11 -22.88 43.57
CA GLU A 83 -29.69 -21.55 43.81
C GLU A 83 -30.79 -21.22 42.79
N GLY A 84 -31.45 -20.09 43.02
CA GLY A 84 -32.42 -19.51 42.09
C GLY A 84 -33.60 -20.45 41.78
N PRO A 85 -34.04 -20.53 40.51
CA PRO A 85 -35.16 -21.37 40.09
C PRO A 85 -34.86 -22.88 40.12
N CYS A 86 -33.59 -23.30 40.23
CA CYS A 86 -33.22 -24.72 40.37
C CYS A 86 -33.30 -25.24 41.80
N LYS A 87 -33.48 -24.34 42.78
CA LYS A 87 -33.54 -24.71 44.19
C LYS A 87 -34.69 -25.67 44.51
N PRO A 88 -35.94 -25.44 44.06
CA PRO A 88 -37.02 -26.41 44.24
C PRO A 88 -36.73 -27.74 43.55
N GLY A 89 -36.99 -28.82 44.27
CA GLY A 89 -36.84 -30.17 43.76
C GLY A 89 -37.85 -31.14 44.39
N THR A 90 -37.76 -32.38 43.93
CA THR A 90 -38.57 -33.48 44.40
C THR A 90 -37.66 -34.57 44.98
N THR A 91 -37.99 -35.08 46.17
CA THR A 91 -37.22 -36.16 46.79
C THR A 91 -37.30 -37.44 45.96
N ALA A 92 -36.19 -38.14 45.83
CA ALA A 92 -36.10 -39.44 45.16
C ALA A 92 -35.16 -40.38 45.92
N CYS A 93 -35.50 -41.66 45.93
CA CYS A 93 -34.63 -42.70 46.46
C CYS A 93 -33.58 -43.07 45.41
N ILE A 94 -32.34 -42.67 45.66
CA ILE A 94 -31.19 -42.93 44.79
C ILE A 94 -30.12 -43.65 45.60
N ASN A 95 -29.79 -44.88 45.21
CA ASN A 95 -28.78 -45.72 45.85
C ASN A 95 -28.99 -45.90 47.38
N GLY A 96 -30.22 -46.19 47.81
CA GLY A 96 -30.53 -46.41 49.24
C GLY A 96 -30.50 -45.16 50.11
N LYS A 97 -30.66 -43.98 49.51
CA LYS A 97 -30.76 -42.72 50.23
C LYS A 97 -31.79 -41.80 49.56
N VAL A 98 -32.63 -41.16 50.38
CA VAL A 98 -33.52 -40.09 49.90
C VAL A 98 -32.66 -38.87 49.60
N GLU A 99 -32.58 -38.52 48.32
CA GLU A 99 -31.88 -37.35 47.80
C GLU A 99 -32.87 -36.36 47.19
N CYS A 100 -32.54 -35.07 47.20
CA CYS A 100 -33.35 -34.05 46.53
C CYS A 100 -32.86 -33.89 45.10
N LEU A 101 -33.71 -34.18 44.11
CA LEU A 101 -33.41 -33.93 42.71
C LEU A 101 -34.07 -32.61 42.28
N PRO A 102 -33.33 -31.65 41.70
CA PRO A 102 -33.90 -30.38 41.30
C PRO A 102 -34.92 -30.56 40.15
N ASP A 103 -36.03 -29.82 40.21
CA ASP A 103 -37.09 -29.90 39.19
C ASP A 103 -36.67 -29.20 37.88
N ILE A 104 -35.74 -28.25 37.98
CA ILE A 104 -35.15 -27.49 36.88
C ILE A 104 -33.64 -27.71 36.91
N LEU A 105 -33.05 -28.06 35.77
CA LEU A 105 -31.59 -28.18 35.63
C LEU A 105 -31.00 -26.85 35.14
N PRO A 106 -29.76 -26.52 35.55
CA PRO A 106 -29.02 -25.38 35.01
C PRO A 106 -28.95 -25.39 33.47
N ASP A 107 -29.22 -24.24 32.86
CA ASP A 107 -29.05 -23.97 31.42
C ASP A 107 -28.19 -22.71 31.23
N LEU A 108 -27.87 -22.33 29.99
CA LEU A 108 -27.10 -21.12 29.69
C LEU A 108 -27.87 -19.85 30.05
N GLU A 109 -27.15 -18.86 30.58
CA GLU A 109 -27.73 -17.57 30.91
C GLU A 109 -28.22 -16.77 29.71
N ILE A 110 -29.44 -16.25 29.85
CA ILE A 110 -30.10 -15.32 28.93
C ILE A 110 -30.56 -14.09 29.69
N CYS A 111 -30.81 -12.99 29.00
CA CYS A 111 -31.23 -11.74 29.65
C CYS A 111 -32.76 -11.73 29.82
N ASP A 112 -33.25 -12.38 30.87
CA ASP A 112 -34.67 -12.49 31.19
C ASP A 112 -35.00 -12.23 32.67
N GLY A 113 -33.99 -11.90 33.48
CA GLY A 113 -34.14 -11.62 34.90
C GLY A 113 -34.26 -12.87 35.77
N ILE A 114 -33.91 -14.03 35.21
CA ILE A 114 -33.88 -15.33 35.88
C ILE A 114 -32.42 -15.79 35.95
N ASP A 115 -32.09 -16.51 37.02
CA ASP A 115 -30.82 -17.22 37.20
C ASP A 115 -30.95 -18.60 36.53
N ASN A 116 -30.75 -18.64 35.22
CA ASN A 116 -30.96 -19.83 34.39
C ASN A 116 -29.86 -20.87 34.58
N ASP A 117 -28.63 -20.45 34.89
CA ASP A 117 -27.52 -21.37 35.18
C ASP A 117 -27.40 -21.73 36.67
N CYS A 118 -28.24 -21.11 37.50
CA CYS A 118 -28.42 -21.41 38.91
C CYS A 118 -27.13 -21.29 39.72
N ASP A 119 -26.26 -20.35 39.31
CA ASP A 119 -25.01 -20.02 40.00
C ASP A 119 -25.17 -18.96 41.10
N GLY A 120 -26.38 -18.40 41.22
CA GLY A 120 -26.77 -17.42 42.24
C GLY A 120 -26.70 -15.97 41.76
N GLU A 121 -26.28 -15.69 40.53
CA GLU A 121 -26.17 -14.34 39.97
C GLU A 121 -27.06 -14.18 38.72
N VAL A 122 -28.15 -13.43 38.88
CA VAL A 122 -29.11 -13.17 37.79
C VAL A 122 -28.48 -12.44 36.60
N ASP A 123 -28.76 -12.92 35.38
CA ASP A 123 -28.32 -12.34 34.10
C ASP A 123 -26.80 -12.13 34.01
N ASN A 124 -26.01 -12.95 34.70
CA ASN A 124 -24.56 -12.93 34.54
C ASN A 124 -24.18 -13.59 33.19
N ASN A 125 -23.05 -13.20 32.58
CA ASN A 125 -22.49 -13.89 31.40
C ASN A 125 -23.46 -14.22 30.23
N THR A 126 -24.55 -13.46 30.09
CA THR A 126 -25.63 -13.79 29.14
C THR A 126 -25.12 -13.97 27.71
N ILE A 127 -25.55 -15.04 27.04
CA ILE A 127 -25.12 -15.36 25.66
C ILE A 127 -25.62 -14.35 24.62
N ASP A 128 -26.66 -13.60 24.97
CA ASP A 128 -27.26 -12.58 24.12
C ASP A 128 -26.59 -11.22 24.25
N ALA A 129 -25.88 -10.96 25.35
CA ALA A 129 -25.09 -9.74 25.51
C ALA A 129 -23.88 -9.74 24.57
N GLY A 130 -23.53 -8.55 24.08
CA GLY A 130 -22.41 -8.33 23.18
C GLY A 130 -22.68 -8.58 21.69
N LYS A 131 -23.83 -9.18 21.33
CA LYS A 131 -24.25 -9.33 19.93
C LYS A 131 -24.44 -7.96 19.26
N PRO A 132 -24.09 -7.83 17.95
CA PRO A 132 -24.25 -6.56 17.24
C PRO A 132 -25.72 -6.20 17.09
N CYS A 133 -26.04 -4.91 17.21
CA CYS A 133 -27.39 -4.39 17.07
C CYS A 133 -27.40 -3.01 16.41
N ARG A 134 -28.58 -2.57 15.97
CA ARG A 134 -28.79 -1.25 15.37
C ARG A 134 -29.46 -0.31 16.37
N VAL A 135 -28.77 0.74 16.79
CA VAL A 135 -29.28 1.73 17.75
C VAL A 135 -30.43 2.53 17.12
N PRO A 136 -31.65 2.49 17.68
CA PRO A 136 -32.78 3.24 17.15
C PRO A 136 -32.55 4.75 17.19
N GLY A 137 -32.96 5.46 16.13
CA GLY A 137 -32.87 6.92 16.04
C GLY A 137 -31.48 7.49 15.78
N LYS A 138 -30.45 6.65 15.61
CA LYS A 138 -29.12 7.08 15.13
C LYS A 138 -29.04 6.97 13.60
N LEU A 139 -28.10 7.70 13.01
CA LEU A 139 -27.83 7.74 11.58
C LEU A 139 -26.40 7.25 11.30
N GLY A 140 -26.11 6.99 10.02
CA GLY A 140 -24.77 6.60 9.58
C GLY A 140 -24.15 5.43 10.35
N VAL A 141 -22.84 5.56 10.58
CA VAL A 141 -22.05 4.56 11.33
C VAL A 141 -22.45 4.48 12.80
N CYS A 142 -23.04 5.54 13.36
CA CYS A 142 -23.51 5.60 14.75
C CYS A 142 -24.69 4.67 15.04
N THR A 143 -25.30 4.09 14.01
CA THR A 143 -26.29 3.03 14.20
C THR A 143 -25.66 1.75 14.76
N THR A 144 -24.34 1.60 14.72
CA THR A 144 -23.63 0.44 15.24
C THR A 144 -23.63 0.43 16.77
N GLY A 145 -24.19 -0.64 17.35
CA GLY A 145 -24.17 -0.87 18.78
C GLY A 145 -23.98 -2.34 19.14
N LYS A 146 -23.96 -2.62 20.44
CA LYS A 146 -23.99 -3.95 21.02
C LYS A 146 -25.14 -4.09 22.00
N LEU A 147 -25.74 -5.27 22.03
CA LEU A 147 -26.74 -5.60 23.04
C LEU A 147 -26.07 -5.66 24.41
N MET A 148 -26.69 -5.05 25.41
CA MET A 148 -26.32 -5.17 26.81
C MET A 148 -27.55 -5.56 27.61
N CYS A 149 -27.39 -6.45 28.59
CA CYS A 149 -28.46 -6.76 29.52
C CYS A 149 -28.54 -5.65 30.57
N ILE A 150 -29.66 -4.94 30.63
CA ILE A 150 -29.91 -3.86 31.59
C ILE A 150 -31.30 -4.10 32.18
N ASN A 151 -31.37 -4.41 33.47
CA ASN A 151 -32.63 -4.70 34.18
C ASN A 151 -33.48 -5.78 33.47
N ALA A 152 -32.92 -6.96 33.19
CA ALA A 152 -33.61 -8.06 32.50
C ALA A 152 -34.14 -7.72 31.09
N MET A 153 -33.56 -6.71 30.44
CA MET A 153 -33.91 -6.32 29.07
C MET A 153 -32.65 -6.09 28.23
N LEU A 154 -32.63 -6.66 27.02
CA LEU A 154 -31.58 -6.39 26.05
C LEU A 154 -31.76 -4.99 25.46
N GLU A 155 -30.90 -4.07 25.87
CA GLU A 155 -30.81 -2.73 25.30
C GLU A 155 -29.66 -2.65 24.30
N CYS A 156 -29.90 -1.97 23.17
CA CYS A 156 -28.86 -1.72 22.18
C CYS A 156 -28.08 -0.45 22.52
N ILE A 157 -26.84 -0.60 22.97
CA ILE A 157 -25.99 0.52 23.37
C ILE A 157 -25.04 0.89 22.23
N GLN A 158 -24.97 2.18 21.92
CA GLN A 158 -24.11 2.74 20.88
C GLN A 158 -22.63 2.50 21.20
N THR A 159 -21.90 1.97 20.23
CA THR A 159 -20.44 1.72 20.37
C THR A 159 -19.59 2.57 19.44
N VAL A 160 -20.20 3.21 18.44
CA VAL A 160 -19.54 4.12 17.49
C VAL A 160 -20.12 5.51 17.67
N PHE A 161 -19.27 6.52 17.89
CA PHE A 161 -19.68 7.91 18.16
C PHE A 161 -19.32 8.82 16.98
N PRO A 162 -20.03 9.97 16.83
CA PRO A 162 -19.75 10.96 15.78
C PRO A 162 -18.30 11.42 15.78
N THR A 163 -17.65 11.41 14.62
CA THR A 163 -16.34 12.03 14.38
C THR A 163 -16.45 13.05 13.26
N ALA A 164 -15.38 13.76 12.90
CA ALA A 164 -15.39 14.53 11.65
C ALA A 164 -15.53 13.60 10.45
N GLU A 165 -16.10 14.10 9.35
CA GLU A 165 -16.18 13.37 8.08
C GLU A 165 -14.78 13.05 7.55
N VAL A 166 -14.65 11.85 7.01
CA VAL A 166 -13.52 11.42 6.19
C VAL A 166 -14.06 10.97 4.83
N CYS A 167 -13.23 10.94 3.79
CA CYS A 167 -13.69 10.56 2.46
C CYS A 167 -13.78 9.04 2.30
N ASP A 168 -14.74 8.40 2.99
CA ASP A 168 -14.91 6.94 3.03
C ASP A 168 -16.29 6.46 2.53
N GLY A 169 -17.18 7.39 2.17
CA GLY A 169 -18.53 7.08 1.69
C GLY A 169 -19.50 6.72 2.81
N LEU A 170 -19.14 7.03 4.06
CA LEU A 170 -19.97 6.86 5.24
C LEU A 170 -20.31 8.23 5.85
N ASP A 171 -21.34 8.25 6.69
CA ASP A 171 -21.74 9.41 7.50
C ASP A 171 -21.07 9.24 8.87
N ASN A 172 -19.86 9.82 9.04
CA ASN A 172 -19.03 9.61 10.23
C ASN A 172 -19.47 10.47 11.41
N ASN A 173 -20.04 11.64 11.14
CA ASN A 173 -20.54 12.57 12.15
C ASN A 173 -22.03 12.36 12.47
N CYS A 174 -22.67 11.45 11.73
CA CYS A 174 -24.01 10.95 11.97
C CYS A 174 -25.09 12.04 11.85
N ASN A 175 -24.89 13.00 10.94
CA ASN A 175 -25.83 14.08 10.66
C ASN A 175 -26.82 13.74 9.53
N GLY A 176 -26.63 12.62 8.84
CA GLY A 176 -27.49 12.12 7.77
C GLY A 176 -27.04 12.45 6.35
N GLU A 177 -25.98 13.23 6.18
CA GLU A 177 -25.28 13.45 4.92
C GLU A 177 -24.02 12.58 4.88
N VAL A 178 -23.54 12.27 3.68
CA VAL A 178 -22.34 11.44 3.48
C VAL A 178 -21.25 12.31 2.86
N ASP A 179 -20.04 12.26 3.41
CA ASP A 179 -18.86 12.99 2.96
C ASP A 179 -19.11 14.50 2.73
N GLU A 180 -19.90 15.17 3.59
CA GLU A 180 -20.24 16.58 3.35
C GLU A 180 -19.07 17.52 3.63
N GLY A 181 -19.05 18.65 2.92
CA GLY A 181 -17.99 19.65 3.06
C GLY A 181 -16.65 19.25 2.43
N ASP A 182 -16.64 18.23 1.57
CA ASP A 182 -15.46 17.76 0.83
C ASP A 182 -14.29 17.38 1.77
N PRO A 183 -14.48 16.34 2.60
CA PRO A 183 -13.49 15.97 3.61
C PRO A 183 -12.16 15.56 2.96
N GLU A 184 -11.06 15.90 3.64
CA GLU A 184 -9.67 15.58 3.22
C GLU A 184 -9.23 16.24 1.89
N SER A 185 -10.00 17.20 1.37
CA SER A 185 -9.69 17.90 0.13
C SER A 185 -8.66 19.03 0.29
N GLY A 186 -8.16 19.53 -0.84
CA GLY A 186 -7.26 20.68 -0.91
C GLY A 186 -5.78 20.38 -0.65
N LEU A 187 -5.38 19.11 -0.53
CA LEU A 187 -3.98 18.72 -0.42
C LEU A 187 -3.36 18.56 -1.82
N PRO A 188 -2.08 18.93 -2.02
CA PRO A 188 -1.39 18.70 -3.28
C PRO A 188 -1.37 17.22 -3.66
N CYS A 189 -1.66 16.93 -4.92
CA CYS A 189 -1.62 15.58 -5.48
C CYS A 189 -1.15 15.61 -6.94
N ASP A 190 -0.85 14.42 -7.48
CA ASP A 190 -0.40 14.24 -8.86
C ASP A 190 -1.54 13.66 -9.72
N THR A 191 -1.99 14.42 -10.70
CA THR A 191 -3.09 14.07 -11.64
C THR A 191 -2.67 13.02 -12.67
N LYS A 192 -1.37 12.70 -12.77
CA LYS A 192 -0.74 11.87 -13.80
C LYS A 192 -0.75 12.47 -15.21
N LEU A 193 -1.14 13.74 -15.35
CA LEU A 193 -1.00 14.50 -16.59
C LEU A 193 0.48 14.92 -16.80
N LYS A 194 0.78 15.50 -17.96
CA LYS A 194 2.11 16.00 -18.32
C LYS A 194 2.27 17.47 -17.93
N GLY A 195 3.52 17.93 -17.95
CA GLY A 195 3.87 19.33 -17.69
C GLY A 195 3.30 19.88 -16.39
N VAL A 196 2.90 21.14 -16.43
CA VAL A 196 2.32 21.86 -15.29
C VAL A 196 0.98 21.29 -14.85
N CYS A 197 0.27 20.56 -15.73
CA CYS A 197 -1.01 19.94 -15.42
C CYS A 197 -0.91 18.75 -14.45
N ALA A 198 0.29 18.24 -14.19
CA ALA A 198 0.53 17.18 -13.22
C ALA A 198 0.14 17.62 -11.80
N GLU A 199 0.23 18.92 -11.50
CA GLU A 199 -0.19 19.46 -10.21
C GLU A 199 -1.72 19.51 -10.09
N GLY A 200 -2.23 18.90 -9.01
CA GLY A 200 -3.64 18.88 -8.68
C GLY A 200 -3.89 19.05 -7.18
N LEU A 201 -5.17 19.13 -6.82
CA LEU A 201 -5.62 19.09 -5.43
C LEU A 201 -6.54 17.90 -5.19
N THR A 202 -6.43 17.31 -4.00
CA THR A 202 -7.34 16.25 -3.57
C THR A 202 -8.77 16.77 -3.51
N ALA A 203 -9.73 15.95 -3.93
CA ALA A 203 -11.15 16.20 -3.79
C ALA A 203 -11.88 14.88 -3.52
N CYS A 204 -12.85 14.92 -2.63
CA CYS A 204 -13.71 13.80 -2.31
C CYS A 204 -14.88 13.75 -3.28
N SER A 205 -15.03 12.61 -3.97
CA SER A 205 -16.18 12.38 -4.83
C SER A 205 -16.66 10.94 -4.72
N GLY A 206 -17.85 10.75 -4.14
CA GLY A 206 -18.46 9.44 -3.95
C GLY A 206 -17.66 8.53 -3.04
N GLY A 207 -17.26 9.00 -1.85
CA GLY A 207 -16.49 8.21 -0.88
C GLY A 207 -15.08 7.84 -1.32
N LYS A 208 -14.53 8.58 -2.30
CA LYS A 208 -13.20 8.33 -2.80
C LYS A 208 -12.44 9.63 -3.01
N LEU A 209 -11.30 9.71 -2.35
CA LEU A 209 -10.35 10.79 -2.56
C LEU A 209 -9.70 10.63 -3.94
N GLY A 210 -9.97 11.60 -4.82
CA GLY A 210 -9.39 11.71 -6.15
C GLY A 210 -8.45 12.89 -6.24
N CYS A 211 -7.59 12.90 -7.26
CA CYS A 211 -6.80 14.07 -7.61
C CYS A 211 -7.49 14.85 -8.73
N THR A 212 -7.79 16.12 -8.50
CA THR A 212 -8.45 16.99 -9.46
C THR A 212 -7.46 17.99 -10.04
N GLN A 213 -7.54 18.20 -11.35
CA GLN A 213 -6.69 19.15 -12.06
C GLN A 213 -7.07 20.58 -11.69
N VAL A 214 -6.08 21.38 -11.29
CA VAL A 214 -6.26 22.81 -10.97
C VAL A 214 -5.51 23.74 -11.91
N ILE A 215 -4.54 23.21 -12.66
CA ILE A 215 -3.82 23.90 -13.73
C ILE A 215 -4.24 23.29 -15.07
N PHE A 216 -4.76 24.11 -15.98
CA PHE A 216 -5.27 23.68 -17.30
C PHE A 216 -4.28 24.00 -18.42
N PRO A 217 -4.27 23.21 -19.52
CA PRO A 217 -3.43 23.47 -20.69
C PRO A 217 -3.60 24.89 -21.25
N THR A 218 -2.48 25.54 -21.52
CA THR A 218 -2.42 26.85 -22.19
C THR A 218 -1.39 26.82 -23.32
N THR A 219 -1.37 27.79 -24.22
CA THR A 219 -0.37 27.83 -25.30
C THR A 219 1.06 27.89 -24.73
N GLU A 220 1.96 27.09 -25.31
CA GLU A 220 3.39 27.13 -25.03
C GLU A 220 3.97 28.56 -25.11
N ILE A 221 4.75 28.90 -24.08
CA ILE A 221 5.57 30.10 -23.98
C ILE A 221 6.98 29.69 -23.56
N CYS A 222 8.00 30.44 -23.96
CA CYS A 222 9.39 30.15 -23.60
C CYS A 222 9.69 30.40 -22.10
N ASP A 223 9.21 29.53 -21.22
CA ASP A 223 9.43 29.59 -19.77
C ASP A 223 10.05 28.32 -19.18
N GLY A 224 10.39 27.34 -20.02
CA GLY A 224 10.96 26.06 -19.62
C GLY A 224 9.95 25.10 -19.01
N LEU A 225 8.66 25.38 -19.13
CA LEU A 225 7.56 24.53 -18.67
C LEU A 225 6.75 24.00 -19.85
N ASP A 226 6.19 22.81 -19.69
CA ASP A 226 5.21 22.22 -20.62
C ASP A 226 3.82 22.72 -20.20
N ASN A 227 3.40 23.80 -20.84
CA ASN A 227 2.23 24.63 -20.55
C ASN A 227 0.95 24.08 -21.20
N ASP A 228 1.06 23.44 -22.37
CA ASP A 228 -0.05 22.78 -23.05
C ASP A 228 -0.22 21.30 -22.64
N CYS A 229 0.72 20.79 -21.85
CA CYS A 229 0.68 19.48 -21.22
C CYS A 229 0.66 18.34 -22.25
N ASP A 230 1.30 18.54 -23.41
CA ASP A 230 1.46 17.53 -24.45
C ASP A 230 2.71 16.64 -24.25
N GLY A 231 3.58 17.01 -23.31
CA GLY A 231 4.82 16.32 -22.98
C GLY A 231 6.06 16.89 -23.67
N VAL A 232 5.96 18.00 -24.40
CA VAL A 232 7.07 18.68 -25.07
C VAL A 232 7.26 20.07 -24.47
N THR A 233 8.38 20.27 -23.79
CA THR A 233 8.75 21.59 -23.26
C THR A 233 9.32 22.48 -24.37
N ASP A 234 8.77 23.69 -24.52
CA ASP A 234 9.32 24.76 -25.37
C ASP A 234 9.71 24.33 -26.80
N PRO A 235 8.78 23.77 -27.61
CA PRO A 235 9.08 23.36 -28.97
C PRO A 235 9.53 24.51 -29.90
N PRO A 236 10.11 24.23 -31.08
CA PRO A 236 10.42 25.27 -32.05
C PRO A 236 9.18 26.06 -32.46
N ASN A 237 9.34 27.37 -32.62
CA ASN A 237 8.26 28.34 -32.90
C ASN A 237 7.28 28.58 -31.74
N THR A 238 7.65 28.23 -30.50
CA THR A 238 6.93 28.61 -29.29
C THR A 238 6.79 30.13 -29.13
N ASN A 239 5.69 30.58 -28.52
CA ASN A 239 5.46 32.01 -28.34
C ASN A 239 6.55 32.66 -27.48
N GLY A 240 7.11 33.78 -27.95
CA GLY A 240 8.23 34.45 -27.29
C GLY A 240 9.62 33.93 -27.71
N CYS A 241 9.70 33.01 -28.67
CA CYS A 241 10.98 32.54 -29.20
C CYS A 241 11.79 33.65 -29.89
N THR A 242 13.10 33.44 -29.96
CA THR A 242 14.05 34.29 -30.69
C THR A 242 14.54 33.55 -31.93
N ASN A 243 14.67 34.26 -33.06
CA ASN A 243 15.28 33.68 -34.25
C ASN A 243 16.78 33.53 -34.06
N TYR A 244 17.25 32.28 -34.09
CA TYR A 244 18.66 31.94 -34.17
C TYR A 244 18.99 31.50 -35.58
N PHE A 245 20.10 32.00 -36.12
CA PHE A 245 20.64 31.63 -37.42
C PHE A 245 21.57 30.43 -37.27
N LYS A 246 21.61 29.61 -38.31
CA LYS A 246 22.51 28.47 -38.38
C LYS A 246 23.96 28.96 -38.41
N ASP A 247 24.78 28.45 -37.49
CA ASP A 247 26.18 28.79 -37.23
C ASP A 247 26.92 27.45 -37.01
N ALA A 248 27.30 26.84 -38.13
CA ALA A 248 27.82 25.48 -38.18
C ALA A 248 29.33 25.41 -37.88
N ASP A 249 30.08 26.48 -38.12
CA ASP A 249 31.51 26.57 -37.80
C ASP A 249 31.80 27.24 -36.45
N GLY A 250 30.81 27.85 -35.80
CA GLY A 250 30.87 28.31 -34.42
C GLY A 250 31.56 29.66 -34.25
N ASP A 251 31.58 30.51 -35.28
CA ASP A 251 32.24 31.82 -35.26
C ASP A 251 31.36 32.95 -34.70
N GLY A 252 30.07 32.63 -34.46
CA GLY A 252 29.09 33.53 -33.89
C GLY A 252 28.32 34.36 -34.91
N PHE A 253 28.46 34.09 -36.21
CA PHE A 253 27.63 34.62 -37.29
C PHE A 253 26.93 33.50 -38.02
N GLY A 254 25.66 33.72 -38.36
CA GLY A 254 24.87 32.70 -39.04
C GLY A 254 24.49 33.07 -40.48
N VAL A 255 24.10 32.04 -41.22
CA VAL A 255 23.73 32.13 -42.63
C VAL A 255 22.41 32.87 -42.82
N ALA A 256 22.41 33.86 -43.71
CA ALA A 256 21.20 34.58 -44.07
C ALA A 256 20.14 33.66 -44.69
N GLY A 257 18.94 33.64 -44.12
CA GLY A 257 17.80 32.86 -44.62
C GLY A 257 17.67 31.44 -44.04
N ASP A 258 18.64 30.98 -43.25
CA ASP A 258 18.56 29.72 -42.49
C ASP A 258 18.48 30.03 -40.99
N SER A 259 17.24 30.21 -40.51
CA SER A 259 16.96 30.56 -39.11
C SER A 259 15.85 29.70 -38.54
N MET A 260 15.92 29.38 -37.25
CA MET A 260 14.87 28.72 -36.49
C MET A 260 14.50 29.56 -35.27
N CYS A 261 13.21 29.68 -34.98
CA CYS A 261 12.73 30.38 -33.80
C CYS A 261 12.75 29.44 -32.58
N LEU A 262 13.63 29.72 -31.62
CA LEU A 262 13.89 28.89 -30.44
C LEU A 262 13.84 29.69 -29.14
N CYS A 263 13.53 29.02 -28.04
CA CYS A 263 13.57 29.61 -26.70
C CYS A 263 15.00 29.78 -26.16
N ALA A 264 15.92 28.94 -26.62
CA ALA A 264 17.35 29.01 -26.32
C ALA A 264 18.16 28.60 -27.57
N PRO A 265 19.42 29.06 -27.72
CA PRO A 265 20.27 28.62 -28.81
C PRO A 265 20.51 27.12 -28.71
N SER A 266 20.39 26.41 -29.83
CA SER A 266 20.65 24.96 -29.90
C SER A 266 21.31 24.62 -31.22
N HIS A 267 22.39 23.84 -31.19
CA HIS A 267 23.13 23.50 -32.41
C HIS A 267 22.20 22.83 -33.46
N PRO A 268 22.22 23.27 -34.72
CA PRO A 268 23.18 24.21 -35.33
C PRO A 268 22.77 25.69 -35.32
N TYR A 269 21.70 26.07 -34.64
CA TYR A 269 21.19 27.45 -34.55
C TYR A 269 21.65 28.13 -33.24
N THR A 270 22.84 28.72 -33.25
CA THR A 270 23.53 29.17 -32.04
C THR A 270 23.70 30.68 -31.90
N THR A 271 23.41 31.47 -32.94
CA THR A 271 23.64 32.92 -32.93
C THR A 271 22.44 33.72 -33.42
N THR A 272 22.31 34.97 -32.96
CA THR A 272 21.34 35.95 -33.47
C THR A 272 21.96 36.92 -34.48
N LYS A 273 23.28 36.88 -34.66
CA LYS A 273 23.96 37.67 -35.69
C LYS A 273 23.83 36.97 -37.05
N VAL A 274 23.57 37.75 -38.08
CA VAL A 274 23.47 37.27 -39.46
C VAL A 274 24.57 37.90 -40.32
N GLY A 275 25.00 37.21 -41.36
CA GLY A 275 25.91 37.76 -42.36
C GLY A 275 27.10 36.88 -42.67
N ASP A 276 27.14 35.66 -42.14
CA ASP A 276 28.13 34.68 -42.53
C ASP A 276 27.90 34.23 -43.98
N CYS A 277 28.94 34.41 -44.79
CA CYS A 277 28.99 34.06 -46.20
C CYS A 277 29.67 32.69 -46.44
N CYS A 278 30.26 32.08 -45.41
CA CYS A 278 30.86 30.76 -45.43
C CYS A 278 30.78 29.99 -44.09
N ASP A 279 29.64 29.33 -43.87
CA ASP A 279 29.26 28.51 -42.68
C ASP A 279 30.08 27.22 -42.47
N SER A 280 31.31 27.19 -42.96
CA SER A 280 32.24 26.07 -42.85
C SER A 280 33.66 26.54 -42.55
N ASP A 281 33.86 27.83 -42.31
CA ASP A 281 35.15 28.46 -42.06
C ASP A 281 34.99 29.59 -41.03
N ALA A 282 35.29 29.28 -39.77
CA ALA A 282 35.13 30.23 -38.66
C ALA A 282 36.03 31.49 -38.74
N ALA A 283 36.88 31.60 -39.77
CA ALA A 283 37.62 32.82 -40.08
C ALA A 283 36.85 33.77 -41.01
N VAL A 284 35.66 33.41 -41.48
CA VAL A 284 34.87 34.15 -42.48
C VAL A 284 33.60 34.73 -41.86
N ASN A 285 33.58 36.04 -41.61
CA ASN A 285 32.39 36.75 -41.12
C ASN A 285 32.52 38.28 -41.27
N PRO A 286 31.42 39.04 -41.15
CA PRO A 286 31.42 40.50 -41.27
C PRO A 286 32.38 41.29 -40.37
N GLU A 287 32.86 40.69 -39.28
CA GLU A 287 33.81 41.33 -38.35
C GLU A 287 35.28 40.96 -38.65
N THR A 288 35.53 40.21 -39.73
CA THR A 288 36.88 39.77 -40.10
C THR A 288 37.74 40.94 -40.59
N THR A 289 38.92 41.07 -40.00
CA THR A 289 39.88 42.14 -40.34
C THR A 289 41.21 41.62 -40.88
N GLY A 290 41.43 40.30 -40.83
CA GLY A 290 42.64 39.65 -41.31
C GLY A 290 42.81 39.73 -42.83
N TRP A 291 44.02 39.44 -43.30
CA TRP A 291 44.31 39.28 -44.73
C TRP A 291 44.81 37.85 -44.97
N PHE A 292 44.22 37.17 -45.93
CA PHE A 292 44.42 35.74 -46.16
C PHE A 292 45.01 35.48 -47.54
N THR A 293 45.91 34.51 -47.63
CA THR A 293 46.65 34.17 -48.87
C THR A 293 46.18 32.87 -49.50
N THR A 294 45.26 32.17 -48.85
CA THR A 294 44.56 30.98 -49.36
C THR A 294 43.06 31.26 -49.42
N PRO A 295 42.30 30.61 -50.32
CA PRO A 295 40.85 30.70 -50.29
C PRO A 295 40.27 30.14 -48.97
N ASN A 296 39.12 30.66 -48.55
CA ASN A 296 38.32 30.11 -47.47
C ASN A 296 37.76 28.72 -47.82
N ALA A 297 37.13 28.04 -46.86
CA ALA A 297 36.55 26.71 -47.09
C ALA A 297 35.47 26.70 -48.20
N CYS A 298 34.85 27.85 -48.49
CA CYS A 298 33.88 28.02 -49.59
C CYS A 298 34.53 28.34 -50.95
N GLY A 299 35.86 28.36 -51.01
CA GLY A 299 36.62 28.47 -52.25
C GLY A 299 36.78 29.88 -52.81
N ASN A 300 36.48 30.92 -52.01
CA ASN A 300 36.67 32.32 -52.40
C ASN A 300 37.59 33.06 -51.40
N PHE A 301 37.77 34.37 -51.58
CA PHE A 301 38.66 35.20 -50.76
C PHE A 301 37.92 36.33 -50.04
N ASP A 302 36.58 36.32 -50.06
CA ASP A 302 35.73 37.24 -49.31
C ASP A 302 35.59 36.68 -47.89
N TYR A 303 36.50 37.12 -47.01
CA TYR A 303 36.56 36.73 -45.61
C TYR A 303 35.76 37.68 -44.71
N ASP A 304 35.55 38.92 -45.15
CA ASP A 304 34.77 39.90 -44.38
C ASP A 304 33.30 40.03 -44.83
N CYS A 305 32.86 39.14 -45.72
CA CYS A 305 31.49 39.00 -46.20
C CYS A 305 30.86 40.30 -46.71
N ASN A 306 31.69 41.20 -47.24
CA ASN A 306 31.24 42.51 -47.71
C ASN A 306 30.91 42.51 -49.22
N THR A 307 31.03 41.35 -49.89
CA THR A 307 30.85 41.11 -51.33
C THR A 307 31.87 41.76 -52.25
N LYS A 308 32.86 42.45 -51.69
CA LYS A 308 33.99 43.03 -52.41
C LYS A 308 35.22 42.22 -52.08
N LEU A 309 35.98 41.94 -53.13
CA LEU A 309 37.28 41.33 -52.97
C LEU A 309 38.31 42.41 -52.67
N ASP A 310 38.62 42.61 -51.40
CA ASP A 310 39.61 43.58 -50.98
C ASP A 310 41.02 42.98 -51.13
N ARG A 311 41.96 43.81 -51.58
CA ARG A 311 43.36 43.40 -51.81
C ARG A 311 44.28 44.14 -50.83
N GLN A 312 45.10 43.39 -50.09
CA GLN A 312 45.98 43.92 -49.04
C GLN A 312 46.93 45.01 -49.57
N HIS A 313 47.42 44.84 -50.79
CA HIS A 313 48.38 45.73 -51.43
C HIS A 313 47.93 46.12 -52.84
N THR A 314 47.52 47.38 -53.02
CA THR A 314 47.00 47.92 -54.29
C THR A 314 47.97 48.87 -55.00
N GLY A 315 49.19 49.03 -54.48
CA GLY A 315 50.20 49.97 -54.99
C GLY A 315 51.16 49.34 -56.01
N ALA A 316 51.48 50.10 -57.05
CA ALA A 316 52.57 49.75 -57.97
C ALA A 316 53.92 50.21 -57.41
N GLY A 317 54.88 49.28 -57.38
CA GLY A 317 56.25 49.55 -56.98
C GLY A 317 57.03 50.17 -58.12
N SER A 318 57.84 51.19 -57.85
CA SER A 318 58.75 51.74 -58.86
C SER A 318 60.03 52.30 -58.24
N CYS A 319 61.12 52.19 -59.00
CA CYS A 319 62.36 52.89 -58.74
C CYS A 319 62.54 54.02 -59.74
N ARG A 320 62.50 55.28 -59.27
CA ARG A 320 62.69 56.45 -60.12
C ARG A 320 64.06 57.07 -59.85
N PHE A 321 64.80 57.34 -60.92
CA PHE A 321 66.11 57.95 -60.85
C PHE A 321 65.98 59.48 -60.87
N PHE A 322 66.68 60.17 -59.97
CA PHE A 322 66.76 61.63 -59.92
C PHE A 322 68.21 62.09 -60.04
N ASP A 323 68.44 63.00 -60.98
CA ASP A 323 69.78 63.48 -61.38
C ASP A 323 70.28 64.75 -60.65
N TRP A 324 69.45 65.39 -59.81
CA TRP A 324 69.80 66.67 -59.17
C TRP A 324 69.07 66.88 -57.84
N PRO A 325 69.72 67.43 -56.78
CA PRO A 325 71.12 67.85 -56.67
C PRO A 325 72.10 66.72 -56.28
N LEU A 326 71.61 65.50 -56.08
CA LEU A 326 72.39 64.28 -55.84
C LEU A 326 71.75 63.13 -56.64
N ASN A 327 72.56 62.21 -57.18
CA ASN A 327 72.04 61.01 -57.85
C ASN A 327 71.47 60.05 -56.80
N PHE A 328 70.15 59.88 -56.77
CA PHE A 328 69.51 58.91 -55.88
C PHE A 328 68.32 58.22 -56.55
N CYS A 329 67.92 57.09 -55.98
CA CYS A 329 66.73 56.37 -56.39
C CYS A 329 65.60 56.65 -55.40
N GLU A 330 64.51 57.24 -55.88
CA GLU A 330 63.26 57.31 -55.13
C GLU A 330 62.54 55.96 -55.23
N ARG A 331 62.17 55.41 -54.07
CA ARG A 331 61.45 54.14 -53.96
C ARG A 331 59.98 54.41 -53.65
N THR A 332 59.09 53.96 -54.53
CA THR A 332 57.69 53.72 -54.18
C THR A 332 57.53 52.23 -53.92
N GLU A 333 57.22 51.84 -52.68
CA GLU A 333 56.97 50.44 -52.34
C GLU A 333 55.68 49.93 -53.00
N GLY A 334 55.70 48.71 -53.54
CA GLY A 334 54.55 48.13 -54.24
C GLY A 334 54.91 46.95 -55.14
N TRP A 335 53.93 46.52 -55.95
CA TRP A 335 54.06 45.44 -56.92
C TRP A 335 54.82 45.86 -58.18
N VAL A 336 55.79 45.05 -58.60
CA VAL A 336 56.51 45.20 -59.86
C VAL A 336 55.88 44.29 -60.92
N GLY A 337 55.50 44.88 -62.06
CA GLY A 337 54.94 44.12 -63.18
C GLY A 337 53.43 43.86 -63.10
N GLY A 338 52.73 44.52 -62.18
CA GLY A 338 51.27 44.43 -62.00
C GLY A 338 50.88 43.83 -60.66
N GLU A 339 49.70 44.23 -60.16
CA GLU A 339 49.11 43.70 -58.93
C GLU A 339 48.65 42.24 -59.16
N PRO A 340 49.17 41.25 -58.42
CA PRO A 340 48.72 39.87 -58.52
C PRO A 340 47.26 39.70 -58.06
N GLU A 341 46.57 38.71 -58.60
CA GLU A 341 45.27 38.27 -58.05
C GLU A 341 45.44 37.64 -56.66
N CYS A 342 44.33 37.51 -55.93
CA CYS A 342 44.32 36.92 -54.59
C CYS A 342 44.95 35.53 -54.54
N GLY A 343 45.84 35.32 -53.56
CA GLY A 343 46.60 34.09 -53.39
C GLY A 343 47.66 33.83 -54.47
N LYS A 344 47.85 34.73 -55.45
CA LYS A 344 48.93 34.63 -56.43
C LYS A 344 50.19 35.30 -55.90
N THR A 345 51.33 34.75 -56.29
CA THR A 345 52.65 35.29 -55.96
C THR A 345 53.06 36.33 -57.00
N GLY A 346 53.55 37.47 -56.54
CA GLY A 346 54.14 38.51 -57.39
C GLY A 346 55.48 38.99 -56.85
N LYS A 347 56.11 39.90 -57.60
CA LYS A 347 57.35 40.57 -57.19
C LYS A 347 57.02 41.84 -56.41
N TRP A 348 57.43 41.91 -55.15
CA TRP A 348 57.27 43.07 -54.29
C TRP A 348 58.57 43.86 -54.19
N LEU A 349 58.54 45.15 -54.51
CA LEU A 349 59.73 46.01 -54.45
C LEU A 349 60.13 46.30 -53.00
N THR A 350 61.32 45.85 -52.60
CA THR A 350 61.88 46.10 -51.25
C THR A 350 63.01 47.11 -51.25
N GLY A 351 63.67 47.33 -52.38
CA GLY A 351 64.78 48.27 -52.50
C GLY A 351 65.04 48.76 -53.91
N CYS A 352 65.75 49.88 -54.02
CA CYS A 352 66.26 50.41 -55.28
C CYS A 352 67.77 50.57 -55.16
N ASN A 353 68.53 49.96 -56.07
CA ASN A 353 69.98 50.10 -56.11
C ASN A 353 70.37 51.12 -57.18
N LEU A 354 71.23 52.07 -56.79
CA LEU A 354 71.77 53.10 -57.68
C LEU A 354 72.85 52.49 -58.58
N GLY A 355 72.59 52.50 -59.89
CA GLY A 355 73.56 52.16 -60.93
C GLY A 355 74.16 53.40 -61.60
N PHE A 356 74.96 53.21 -62.65
CA PHE A 356 75.49 54.30 -63.47
C PHE A 356 74.35 54.90 -64.33
N LEU A 357 73.76 56.01 -63.85
CA LEU A 357 72.63 56.73 -64.47
C LEU A 357 71.30 55.96 -64.53
N THR A 358 71.12 54.91 -63.73
CA THR A 358 69.88 54.12 -63.68
C THR A 358 69.57 53.65 -62.26
N CYS A 359 68.31 53.27 -62.01
CA CYS A 359 67.91 52.56 -60.81
C CYS A 359 67.50 51.13 -61.16
N SER A 360 67.94 50.16 -60.36
CA SER A 360 67.54 48.76 -60.48
C SER A 360 66.69 48.34 -59.29
N GLU A 361 65.67 47.54 -59.56
CA GLU A 361 64.72 47.06 -58.57
C GLU A 361 65.28 45.87 -57.81
N THR A 362 65.17 45.90 -56.48
CA THR A 362 65.35 44.72 -55.62
C THR A 362 63.98 44.26 -55.18
N THR A 363 63.63 43.02 -55.51
CA THR A 363 62.30 42.47 -55.23
C THR A 363 62.38 41.20 -54.40
N ILE A 364 61.31 40.91 -53.66
CA ILE A 364 61.05 39.61 -53.04
C ILE A 364 59.78 39.01 -53.62
N GLU A 365 59.61 37.70 -53.51
CA GLU A 365 58.32 37.06 -53.75
C GLU A 365 57.38 37.34 -52.58
N ARG A 366 56.16 37.77 -52.89
CA ARG A 366 55.09 38.01 -51.91
C ARG A 366 53.79 37.50 -52.49
N VAL A 367 52.97 36.88 -51.64
CA VAL A 367 51.61 36.47 -52.01
C VAL A 367 50.65 37.62 -51.74
N GLN A 368 49.77 37.91 -52.69
CA GLN A 368 48.71 38.89 -52.50
C GLN A 368 47.69 38.35 -51.50
N GLY A 369 47.64 38.96 -50.31
CA GLY A 369 46.57 38.72 -49.35
C GLY A 369 45.28 39.42 -49.77
N CYS A 370 44.14 38.79 -49.47
CA CYS A 370 42.81 39.33 -49.71
C CYS A 370 41.88 39.06 -48.54
N ARG A 371 40.77 39.77 -48.53
CA ARG A 371 39.65 39.54 -47.62
C ARG A 371 38.36 40.00 -48.26
#